data_AF-A0A7C3QKD1-F1
#
_entry.id   AF-A0A7C3QKD1-F1
#
_cell.length_a   1.000
_cell.length_b   1.000
_cell.length_c   1.000
_cell.angle_alpha   90.00
_cell.angle_beta   90.00
_cell.angle_gamma   90.00
#
_symmetry.space_group_name_H-M   'P 1'
#
loop_
_entity.id
_entity.type
_entity.pdbx_description
1 polymer ?
#
loop_
_entity_poly.entity_id
_entity_poly.type
_entity_poly.pdbx_seq_one_letter_code
_entity_poly.pdbx_strand_id
1 'polypeptide(L)' 'MDIAQMKRKTISELVKIAQDMGIQGTSGMRKQDLMFSILKVQAENGVEIMGA' A
#
# COMPACT_ATOMS: atom_id res chain seq x y z
N MET A 1 -3.84 7.13 -4.92
CA MET A 1 -2.46 7.23 -5.44
C MET A 1 -2.22 6.14 -6.46
N ASP A 2 -1.76 6.47 -7.68
CA ASP A 2 -1.58 5.49 -8.75
C ASP A 2 -0.22 4.80 -8.75
N ILE A 3 -0.16 3.62 -9.39
CA ILE A 3 1.06 2.80 -9.57
C ILE A 3 2.22 3.63 -10.14
N ALA A 4 1.94 4.53 -11.09
CA ALA A 4 2.97 5.36 -11.72
C ALA A 4 3.66 6.33 -10.76
N GLN A 5 2.97 6.76 -9.69
CA GLN A 5 3.57 7.58 -8.65
C GLN A 5 4.33 6.73 -7.63
N MET A 6 3.79 5.57 -7.26
CA MET A 6 4.46 4.65 -6.34
C MET A 6 5.78 4.11 -6.89
N LYS A 7 5.88 3.85 -8.20
CA LYS A 7 7.13 3.42 -8.83
C LYS A 7 8.28 4.42 -8.66
N ARG A 8 7.98 5.72 -8.54
CA ARG A 8 8.97 6.80 -8.36
C ARG A 8 9.40 6.97 -6.90
N LYS A 9 8.62 6.46 -5.95
CA LYS A 9 8.97 6.48 -4.53
C LYS A 9 10.05 5.47 -4.22
N THR A 10 10.87 5.79 -3.23
CA THR A 10 11.84 4.90 -2.62
C THR A 10 11.14 3.81 -1.80
N ILE A 11 11.85 2.73 -1.48
CA ILE A 11 11.31 1.67 -0.61
C ILE A 11 10.95 2.25 0.76
N SER A 12 11.81 3.10 1.33
CA SER A 12 11.57 3.72 2.64
C SER A 12 10.30 4.58 2.67
N GLU A 13 10.03 5.33 1.61
CA GLU A 13 8.77 6.10 1.49
C GLU A 13 7.56 5.17 1.40
N LEU A 14 7.65 4.06 0.65
CA LEU A 14 6.57 3.08 0.55
C LEU A 14 6.33 2.37 1.87
N VAL A 15 7.39 2.02 2.61
CA VAL A 15 7.28 1.46 3.97
C VAL A 15 6.55 2.41 4.88
N LYS A 16 6.91 3.70 4.87
CA LYS A 16 6.25 4.73 5.69
C LYS A 16 4.76 4.86 5.34
N ILE A 17 4.43 4.95 4.05
CA ILE A 17 3.03 5.01 3.61
C ILE A 17 2.26 3.76 4.07
N ALA A 18 2.86 2.58 3.92
CA ALA A 18 2.22 1.35 4.35
C ALA A 18 1.97 1.30 5.87
N GLN A 19 2.95 1.74 6.67
CA GLN A 19 2.82 1.85 8.13
C GLN A 19 1.77 2.88 8.54
N ASP A 20 1.73 4.05 7.90
CA ASP A 20 0.73 5.09 8.14
C ASP A 20 -0.70 4.60 7.82
N MET A 21 -0.81 3.62 6.91
CA MET A 21 -2.06 2.92 6.57
C MET A 21 -2.36 1.70 7.46
N GLY A 22 -1.55 1.43 8.49
CA GLY A 22 -1.75 0.33 9.42
C GLY A 22 -1.25 -1.05 8.93
N ILE A 23 -0.52 -1.11 7.80
CA ILE A 23 0.06 -2.35 7.29
C ILE A 23 1.28 -2.72 8.16
N GLN A 24 1.20 -3.86 8.84
CA GLN A 24 2.26 -4.39 9.68
C GLN A 24 3.22 -5.29 8.89
N GLY A 25 4.42 -5.54 9.44
CA GLY A 25 5.39 -6.45 8.82
C GLY A 25 6.00 -5.93 7.52
N THR A 26 6.02 -4.61 7.32
CA THR A 26 6.54 -3.96 6.10
C THR A 26 8.07 -4.02 5.98
N SER A 27 8.76 -4.20 7.10
CA SER A 27 10.21 -4.40 7.17
C SER A 27 10.61 -5.70 6.45
N GLY A 28 11.25 -5.58 5.29
CA GLY A 28 11.68 -6.72 4.47
C GLY A 28 10.78 -7.05 3.29
N MET A 29 9.64 -6.39 3.14
CA MET A 29 8.81 -6.54 1.94
C MET A 29 9.53 -5.98 0.70
N ARG A 30 9.35 -6.64 -0.45
CA ARG A 30 9.86 -6.13 -1.72
C ARG A 30 9.04 -4.91 -2.14
N LYS A 31 9.64 -4.04 -2.96
CA LYS A 31 8.99 -2.82 -3.46
C LYS A 31 7.61 -3.11 -4.08
N GLN A 32 7.50 -4.16 -4.88
CA GLN A 32 6.25 -4.54 -5.53
C GLN A 32 5.19 -4.99 -4.51
N ASP A 33 5.57 -5.77 -3.51
CA ASP A 33 4.67 -6.25 -2.46
C ASP A 33 4.13 -5.07 -1.63
N LEU A 34 5.00 -4.11 -1.28
CA LEU A 34 4.59 -2.87 -0.61
C LEU A 34 3.56 -2.08 -1.43
N MET A 35 3.83 -1.88 -2.72
CA MET A 35 2.89 -1.19 -3.61
C MET A 35 1.56 -1.92 -3.69
N PHE A 36 1.57 -3.26 -3.76
CA PHE A 36 0.37 -4.06 -3.85
C PHE A 36 -0.47 -3.99 -2.56
N SER A 37 0.17 -4.09 -1.39
CA SER A 37 -0.52 -3.95 -0.11
C SER A 37 -1.12 -2.55 0.07
N ILE A 38 -0.40 -1.49 -0.30
CA ILE A 38 -0.90 -0.11 -0.29
C ILE A 38 -2.09 0.07 -1.24
N LEU A 39 -2.07 -0.56 -2.42
CA LEU A 39 -3.20 -0.53 -3.35
C LEU A 39 -4.41 -1.29 -2.81
N LYS A 40 -4.19 -2.45 -2.18
CA LYS A 40 -5.24 -3.27 -1.58
C LYS A 40 -5.99 -2.48 -0.50
N VAL A 41 -5.27 -1.87 0.44
CA VAL A 41 -5.90 -1.07 1.51
C VAL A 41 -6.61 0.18 0.94
N GLN A 42 -6.07 0.82 -0.10
CA GLN A 42 -6.78 1.92 -0.78
C GLN A 42 -8.07 1.46 -1.47
N ALA A 43 -8.06 0.27 -2.09
CA ALA A 43 -9.25 -0.31 -2.71
C ALA A 43 -10.30 -0.69 -1.65
N GLU A 44 -9.89 -1.26 -0.53
CA GLU A 44 -10.77 -1.59 0.60
C GLU A 44 -11.34 -0.33 1.28
N ASN A 45 -10.56 0.74 1.40
CA ASN A 45 -11.04 2.02 1.94
C ASN A 45 -11.93 2.80 0.95
N GLY A 46 -11.85 2.49 -0.35
CA GLY A 46 -12.70 3.09 -1.39
C GLY A 46 -13.93 2.23 -1.76
N VAL A 47 -13.93 0.96 -1.37
CA VAL A 47 -15.03 0.01 -1.56
C VAL A 47 -15.55 -0.32 -0.17
N GLU A 48 -16.55 0.45 0.26
CA GLU A 48 -17.47 0.01 1.30
C GLU A 48 -17.94 -1.39 0.90
N ILE A 49 -17.56 -2.40 1.68
CA ILE A 49 -17.95 -3.78 1.45
C ILE A 49 -19.46 -3.84 1.72
N MET A 50 -20.27 -3.54 0.69
CA MET A 50 -21.63 -4.06 0.64
C MET A 50 -21.51 -5.56 0.43
N GLY A 51 -21.64 -6.28 1.54
CA GLY A 51 -21.85 -7.71 1.50
C GLY A 51 -23.07 -8.05 0.66
N ALA A 52 -22.91 -9.09 -0.16
CA ALA A 52 -23.97 -10.00 -0.55
C ALA A 52 -23.34 -11.41 -0.60
#